data_AF-A0A7J5DQU1-F1
#
_entry.id   AF-A0A7J5DQU1-F1
#
_cell.length_a   1.000
_cell.length_b   1.000
_cell.length_c   1.000
_cell.angle_alpha   90.00
_cell.angle_beta   90.00
_cell.angle_gamma   90.00
#
_symmetry.space_group_name_H-M   'P 1'
#
loop_
_entity.id
_entity.type
_entity.pdbx_description
1 polymer ?
#
loop_
_entity_poly.entity_id
_entity_poly.type
_entity_poly.pdbx_seq_one_letter_code
_entity_poly.pdbx_strand_id
1 'polypeptide(L)'
;MALVGRRPEARPGEPVRHVVPLRSSDMSLSKTHAQFQVAPDGALVVMDRGSTNGSYVVRQGMSRSLTPGRPSTLLAGDVVRFGDRSMRVEQA
;
A
#
# COMPACT_ATOMS: atom_id res chain seq x y z
N MET A 1 -3.41 2.41 11.34
CA MET A 1 -2.79 2.60 10.02
C MET A 1 -1.42 1.93 9.98
N ALA A 2 -1.07 1.34 8.83
CA ALA A 2 0.24 0.78 8.52
C ALA A 2 0.85 1.51 7.31
N LEU A 3 2.15 1.78 7.35
CA LEU A 3 2.90 2.35 6.24
C LEU A 3 3.87 1.32 5.66
N VAL A 4 3.99 1.28 4.33
CA VAL A 4 4.95 0.42 3.63
C VAL A 4 5.85 1.24 2.72
N GLY A 5 7.07 0.77 2.52
CA GLY A 5 8.06 1.42 1.66
C GLY A 5 9.48 0.94 1.98
N ARG A 6 10.47 1.45 1.25
CA ARG A 6 11.88 1.05 1.48
C ARG A 6 12.44 1.51 2.82
N ARG A 7 11.91 2.62 3.34
CA ARG A 7 12.23 3.18 4.65
C ARG A 7 11.04 4.05 5.10
N PRO A 8 9.90 3.42 5.43
CA PRO A 8 8.66 4.13 5.61
C PRO A 8 8.73 5.01 6.86
N GLU A 9 8.17 6.20 6.76
CA GLU A 9 8.17 7.20 7.81
C GLU A 9 6.81 7.90 7.84
N ALA A 10 6.31 8.12 9.05
CA ALA A 10 5.08 8.85 9.32
C ALA A 10 5.30 10.36 9.13
N ARG A 11 4.26 11.10 8.71
CA ARG A 11 4.30 12.56 8.80
C ARG A 11 4.19 13.01 10.26
N PRO A 12 4.69 14.21 10.62
CA PRO A 12 4.51 14.75 11.95
C PRO A 12 3.03 14.75 12.38
N GLY A 13 2.74 14.19 13.55
CA GLY A 13 1.36 14.09 14.08
C GLY A 13 0.47 13.02 13.42
N GLU A 14 0.99 12.24 12.46
CA GLU A 14 0.21 11.19 11.78
C GLU A 14 0.17 9.90 12.65
N PRO A 15 -1.03 9.42 13.06
CA PRO A 15 -1.14 8.23 13.90
C PRO A 15 -0.86 6.96 13.11
N VAL A 16 0.39 6.50 13.13
CA VAL A 16 0.84 5.25 12.49
C VAL A 16 1.07 4.17 13.55
N ARG A 17 0.37 3.03 13.40
CA ARG A 17 0.49 1.89 14.31
C ARG A 17 1.62 0.95 13.89
N HIS A 18 1.81 0.77 12.58
CA HIS A 18 2.81 -0.13 12.04
C HIS A 18 3.60 0.53 10.91
N VAL A 19 4.91 0.30 10.90
CA VAL A 19 5.82 0.72 9.84
C VAL A 19 6.48 -0.56 9.34
N VAL A 20 6.25 -0.89 8.06
CA VAL A 20 6.72 -2.14 7.45
C VAL A 20 7.79 -1.79 6.41
N PRO A 21 9.07 -1.80 6.80
CA PRO A 21 10.16 -1.61 5.85
C PRO A 21 10.29 -2.83 4.94
N LEU A 22 10.38 -2.59 3.64
CA LEU A 22 10.57 -3.63 2.64
C LEU A 22 11.87 -3.37 1.88
N ARG A 23 12.70 -4.39 1.73
CA ARG A 23 13.90 -4.27 0.88
C ARG A 23 13.45 -4.15 -0.58
N SER A 24 14.08 -3.26 -1.34
CA SER A 24 13.86 -3.12 -2.78
C SER A 24 15.18 -3.38 -3.49
N SER A 25 15.17 -4.30 -4.46
CA SER A 25 16.40 -4.68 -5.18
C SER A 25 16.77 -3.70 -6.30
N ASP A 26 15.79 -2.98 -6.83
CA ASP A 26 15.93 -2.10 -7.99
C ASP A 26 15.62 -0.63 -7.67
N MET A 27 15.44 -0.29 -6.38
CA MET A 27 15.02 1.03 -5.90
C MET A 27 13.67 1.51 -6.45
N SER A 28 12.85 0.61 -6.99
CA SER A 28 11.51 0.94 -7.49
C SER A 28 10.53 1.26 -6.35
N LEU A 29 10.85 0.86 -5.12
CA LEU A 29 10.06 1.16 -3.94
C LEU A 29 10.44 2.53 -3.33
N SER A 30 9.45 3.39 -3.15
CA SER A 30 9.62 4.71 -2.54
C SER A 30 9.85 4.62 -1.04
N LYS A 31 10.39 5.70 -0.43
CA LYS A 31 10.66 5.77 1.03
C LYS A 31 9.43 5.37 1.84
N THR A 32 8.33 6.10 1.65
CA THR A 32 6.97 5.74 2.07
C THR A 32 6.15 5.64 0.78
N HIS A 33 5.72 4.44 0.40
CA HIS A 33 5.14 4.17 -0.91
C HIS A 33 3.62 4.05 -0.85
N ALA A 34 3.09 3.28 0.11
CA ALA A 34 1.66 3.13 0.31
C ALA A 34 1.32 3.09 1.80
N GLN A 35 0.05 3.37 2.10
CA GLN A 35 -0.52 3.18 3.43
C GLN A 35 -1.70 2.21 3.37
N PHE A 36 -1.89 1.48 4.46
CA PHE A 36 -3.02 0.58 4.67
C PHE A 36 -3.74 0.96 5.95
N GLN A 37 -5.06 0.90 5.92
CA GLN A 37 -5.86 1.12 7.10
C GLN A 37 -7.17 0.34 6.99
N VAL A 38 -7.74 0.02 8.14
CA VAL A 38 -9.11 -0.44 8.23
C VAL A 38 -9.98 0.82 8.33
N ALA A 39 -10.89 1.01 7.38
CA ALA A 39 -11.86 2.09 7.39
C ALA A 39 -12.89 1.88 8.52
N PRO A 40 -13.65 2.91 8.92
CA PRO A 40 -14.64 2.80 10.00
C PRO A 40 -15.72 1.74 9.77
N ASP A 41 -16.00 1.41 8.51
CA ASP A 41 -16.93 0.37 8.08
C ASP A 41 -16.32 -1.05 8.12
N GLY A 42 -15.08 -1.19 8.57
CA GLY A 42 -14.34 -2.46 8.64
C GLY A 42 -13.61 -2.84 7.35
N ALA A 43 -13.74 -2.06 6.27
CA ALA A 43 -13.09 -2.38 5.01
C ALA A 43 -11.57 -2.12 5.06
N LEU A 44 -10.76 -3.05 4.55
CA LEU A 44 -9.34 -2.80 4.34
C LEU A 44 -9.17 -1.87 3.13
N VAL A 45 -8.45 -0.76 3.29
CA VAL A 45 -8.16 0.17 2.20
C VAL A 45 -6.67 0.40 2.05
N VAL A 46 -6.23 0.57 0.81
CA VAL A 46 -4.89 1.00 0.44
C VAL A 46 -4.93 2.39 -0.18
N MET A 47 -3.89 3.19 0.06
CA MET A 47 -3.71 4.47 -0.60
C MET A 47 -2.23 4.63 -0.97
N ASP A 48 -1.98 4.96 -2.24
CA ASP A 48 -0.65 5.35 -2.70
C ASP A 48 -0.25 6.71 -2.11
N ARG A 49 0.99 6.84 -1.64
CA ARG A 49 1.49 8.03 -0.94
C ARG A 49 2.23 9.01 -1.84
N GLY A 50 1.95 8.99 -3.14
CA GLY A 50 2.71 9.76 -4.13
C GLY A 50 4.00 9.04 -4.49
N SER A 51 3.91 7.73 -4.69
CA SER A 51 5.08 6.95 -5.07
C SER A 51 5.57 7.29 -6.48
N THR A 52 6.87 7.11 -6.71
CA THR A 52 7.50 7.43 -8.00
C THR A 52 7.05 6.48 -9.11
N ASN A 53 6.92 5.19 -8.80
CA ASN A 53 6.59 4.14 -9.79
C ASN A 53 5.12 3.71 -9.75
N GLY A 54 4.31 4.33 -8.89
CA GLY A 54 2.90 3.99 -8.72
C GLY A 54 2.67 2.70 -7.92
N SER A 55 1.43 2.56 -7.48
CA SER A 55 0.89 1.36 -6.86
C SER A 55 -0.28 0.82 -7.69
N TYR A 56 -0.45 -0.50 -7.68
CA TYR A 56 -1.50 -1.18 -8.45
C TYR A 56 -2.23 -2.21 -7.60
N VAL A 57 -3.51 -2.39 -7.84
CA VAL A 57 -4.29 -3.50 -7.30
C VAL A 57 -4.63 -4.44 -8.45
N VAL A 58 -4.24 -5.69 -8.32
CA VAL A 58 -4.61 -6.77 -9.23
C VAL A 58 -5.75 -7.55 -8.60
N ARG A 59 -6.91 -7.52 -9.25
CA ARG A 59 -8.12 -8.23 -8.83
C ARG A 59 -8.54 -9.17 -9.95
N GLN A 60 -8.60 -10.48 -9.66
CA GLN A 60 -9.00 -11.49 -10.64
C GLN A 60 -8.23 -11.36 -11.97
N GLY A 61 -6.92 -11.09 -11.89
CA GLY A 61 -6.05 -10.90 -13.07
C GLY A 61 -6.11 -9.51 -13.70
N MET A 62 -7.09 -8.67 -13.35
CA MET A 62 -7.19 -7.30 -13.86
C MET A 62 -6.40 -6.33 -12.98
N SER A 63 -5.42 -5.65 -13.58
CA SER A 63 -4.62 -4.63 -12.90
C SER A 63 -5.28 -3.25 -12.99
N ARG A 64 -5.40 -2.56 -11.85
CA ARG A 64 -5.85 -1.17 -11.77
C ARG A 64 -4.84 -0.33 -11.01
N SER A 65 -4.43 0.79 -11.61
CA SER A 65 -3.56 1.77 -10.95
C SER A 65 -4.30 2.49 -9.83
N LEU A 66 -3.58 2.76 -8.73
CA LEU A 66 -4.06 3.59 -7.64
C LEU A 66 -3.74 5.05 -7.91
N THR A 67 -4.75 5.90 -7.80
CA THR A 67 -4.53 7.35 -7.82
C THR A 67 -3.86 7.78 -6.51
N PRO A 68 -2.71 8.47 -6.55
CA PRO A 68 -2.05 8.99 -5.35
C PRO A 68 -3.01 9.80 -4.46
N GLY A 69 -2.97 9.56 -3.15
CA GLY A 69 -3.83 10.24 -2.18
C GLY A 69 -5.31 9.83 -2.20
N ARG A 70 -5.73 8.92 -3.09
CA ARG A 70 -7.10 8.40 -3.14
C ARG A 70 -7.14 6.99 -2.53
N PRO A 71 -7.91 6.76 -1.45
CA PRO A 71 -8.06 5.44 -0.88
C PRO A 71 -8.82 4.51 -1.83
N SER A 72 -8.46 3.24 -1.80
CA SER A 72 -9.06 2.17 -2.60
C SER A 72 -9.32 0.96 -1.72
N THR A 73 -10.55 0.45 -1.76
CA THR A 73 -10.96 -0.75 -1.04
C THR A 73 -10.29 -2.00 -1.59
N LEU A 74 -9.75 -2.80 -0.69
CA LEU A 74 -9.19 -4.11 -0.96
C LEU A 74 -10.17 -5.21 -0.56
N LEU A 75 -10.20 -6.27 -1.34
CA LEU A 75 -10.96 -7.48 -1.08
C LEU A 75 -10.01 -8.67 -0.88
N ALA A 76 -10.50 -9.71 -0.22
CA ALA A 76 -9.76 -10.97 -0.14
C ALA A 76 -9.45 -11.51 -1.54
N GLY A 77 -8.22 -11.99 -1.73
CA GLY A 77 -7.69 -12.43 -3.02
C GLY A 77 -7.06 -11.32 -3.86
N ASP A 78 -7.21 -10.04 -3.49
CA ASP A 78 -6.50 -8.96 -4.17
C ASP A 78 -4.99 -9.07 -3.95
N VAL A 79 -4.23 -8.67 -4.98
CA VAL A 79 -2.79 -8.49 -4.88
C VAL A 79 -2.46 -7.02 -5.08
N VAL A 80 -1.83 -6.39 -4.09
CA VAL A 80 -1.32 -5.03 -4.19
C VAL A 80 0.13 -5.09 -4.63
N ARG A 81 0.48 -4.36 -5.69
CA ARG A 81 1.86 -4.22 -6.20
C ARG A 81 2.36 -2.80 -5.95
N PHE A 82 3.58 -2.69 -5.46
CA PHE A 82 4.29 -1.44 -5.22
C PHE A 82 5.78 -1.65 -5.48
N GLY A 83 6.32 -1.01 -6.50
CA GLY A 83 7.67 -1.30 -7.00
C GLY A 83 7.85 -2.79 -7.36
N ASP A 84 8.97 -3.37 -6.90
CA ASP A 84 9.37 -4.78 -7.05
C ASP A 84 8.66 -5.72 -6.06
N ARG A 85 7.75 -5.20 -5.24
CA ARG A 85 7.06 -5.96 -4.18
C ARG A 85 5.59 -6.13 -4.47
N SER A 86 5.06 -7.19 -3.88
CA SER A 86 3.63 -7.46 -3.86
C SER A 86 3.18 -7.96 -2.50
N MET A 87 1.92 -7.73 -2.19
CA MET A 87 1.23 -8.21 -1.00
C MET A 87 -0.10 -8.81 -1.43
N ARG A 88 -0.44 -9.98 -0.89
CA ARG A 88 -1.74 -10.62 -1.08
C ARG A 88 -2.63 -10.33 0.12
N VAL A 89 -3.90 -10.06 -0.14
CA VAL A 89 -4.94 -9.90 0.88
C VAL A 89 -5.63 -11.24 1.09
N GLU A 90 -5.67 -11.71 2.34
CA GLU A 90 -6.31 -12.97 2.71
C GLU A 90 -7.34 -12.73 3.83
N GLN A 91 -8.35 -13.59 3.93
CA GLN A 91 -9.23 -13.60 5.10
C GLN A 91 -8.50 -14.34 6.23
N ALA A 92 -8.60 -13.81 7.43
CA ALA A 92 -8.06 -14.44 8.64
C ALA A 92 -8.93 -15.62 9.08
#